data_AF-A0A0G0CWP1-F1
#
_entry.id   AF-A0A0G0CWP1-F1
#
_cell.length_a   1.000
_cell.length_b   1.000
_cell.length_c   1.000
_cell.angle_alpha   90.00
_cell.angle_beta   90.00
_cell.angle_gamma   90.00
#
_symmetry.space_group_name_H-M   'P 1'
#
loop_
_entity.id
_entity.type
_entity.pdbx_description
1 polymer ?
#
loop_
_entity_poly.entity_id
_entity_poly.type
_entity_poly.pdbx_seq_one_letter_code
_entity_poly.pdbx_strand_id
1 'polypeptide(L)'
;MQYLDKKIQKRIDEKLTLLNSFRPLPVSAVKKLKEQFEVEMTYNSNAIEGNSLTLKETYLVINEGLTIKGKPLKDHLEAKNHQEALEYLYDMVDSNKKNTFSENLIRSLNQIVQQNIDKEWHPVELASILHHKLVYIHPFFDGNGRTSRLAMNIILMQAGFPLVIVMKNDRKRYYKTLSLADKGDYALFVNFIGRAVERTLDIYLKILAPSRKGNEKFISLAELAKKSKFTEKYLNLLARSGKLEAHKEGRNWLSSKDALKRYMDSRERVRK
;
A
#
# COMPACT_ATOMS: atom_id res chain seq x y z
N MET A 1 6.64 17.54 13.74
CA MET A 1 7.55 16.46 13.26
C MET A 1 6.90 15.71 12.09
N GLN A 2 7.53 15.72 10.91
CA GLN A 2 7.11 14.95 9.72
C GLN A 2 7.74 13.55 9.81
N TYR A 3 6.93 12.50 9.75
CA TYR A 3 7.35 11.11 9.91
C TYR A 3 7.64 10.43 8.56
N LEU A 4 6.94 10.84 7.50
CA LEU A 4 7.15 10.33 6.16
C LEU A 4 8.48 10.85 5.60
N ASP A 5 9.34 9.93 5.17
CA ASP A 5 10.61 10.26 4.53
C ASP A 5 10.36 11.07 3.26
N LYS A 6 11.05 12.22 3.14
CA LYS A 6 10.85 13.18 2.05
C LYS A 6 11.06 12.56 0.66
N LYS A 7 11.92 11.54 0.53
CA LYS A 7 12.14 10.86 -0.76
C LYS A 7 10.99 9.91 -1.08
N ILE A 8 10.43 9.24 -0.07
CA ILE A 8 9.23 8.41 -0.25
C ILE A 8 8.05 9.29 -0.63
N GLN A 9 7.82 10.37 0.13
CA GLN A 9 6.77 11.34 -0.16
C GLN A 9 6.87 11.86 -1.60
N LYS A 10 8.04 12.39 -2.00
CA LYS A 10 8.24 12.91 -3.37
C LYS A 10 7.87 11.88 -4.45
N ARG A 11 8.26 10.61 -4.29
CA ARG A 11 7.92 9.56 -5.27
C ARG A 11 6.43 9.23 -5.27
N ILE A 12 5.79 9.23 -4.11
CA ILE A 12 4.34 9.04 -3.99
C ILE A 12 3.60 10.18 -4.71
N ASP A 13 3.99 11.43 -4.47
CA ASP A 13 3.36 12.62 -5.05
C ASP A 13 3.51 12.66 -6.57
N GLU A 14 4.72 12.37 -7.08
CA GLU A 14 4.99 12.27 -8.51
C GLU A 14 4.15 11.16 -9.18
N LYS A 15 4.06 9.99 -8.55
CA LYS A 15 3.27 8.85 -9.05
C LYS A 15 1.77 9.12 -9.00
N LEU A 16 1.28 9.75 -7.94
CA LEU A 16 -0.12 10.14 -7.82
C LEU A 16 -0.49 11.20 -8.86
N THR A 17 0.36 12.20 -9.07
CA THR A 17 0.17 13.22 -10.11
C THR A 17 0.10 12.58 -11.49
N LEU A 18 1.01 11.64 -11.78
CA LEU A 18 0.99 10.88 -13.03
C LEU A 18 -0.28 10.03 -13.15
N LEU A 19 -0.69 9.31 -12.10
CA LEU A 19 -1.93 8.54 -12.09
C LEU A 19 -3.15 9.42 -12.36
N ASN A 20 -3.21 10.60 -11.75
CA ASN A 20 -4.29 11.57 -11.95
C ASN A 20 -4.33 12.08 -13.39
N SER A 21 -3.19 12.21 -14.07
CA SER A 21 -3.16 12.58 -15.50
C SER A 21 -3.79 11.55 -16.43
N PHE A 22 -3.97 10.31 -15.98
CA PHE A 22 -4.68 9.27 -16.74
C PHE A 22 -6.20 9.27 -16.46
N ARG A 23 -6.69 10.06 -15.50
CA ARG A 23 -8.12 10.07 -15.15
C ARG A 23 -8.94 10.87 -16.18
N PRO A 24 -10.19 10.47 -16.46
CA PRO A 24 -10.85 9.25 -15.97
C PRO A 24 -10.24 7.99 -16.58
N LEU A 25 -10.04 6.96 -15.75
CA LEU A 25 -9.46 5.70 -16.20
C LEU A 25 -10.48 4.92 -17.07
N PRO A 26 -10.03 4.12 -18.06
CA PRO A 26 -10.92 3.26 -18.83
C PRO A 26 -11.74 2.34 -17.92
N VAL A 27 -13.05 2.26 -18.14
CA VAL A 27 -13.98 1.47 -17.29
C VAL A 27 -13.55 0.01 -17.16
N SER A 28 -13.06 -0.60 -18.25
CA SER A 28 -12.54 -1.97 -18.25
C SER A 28 -11.28 -2.12 -17.39
N ALA A 29 -10.38 -1.13 -17.39
CA ALA A 29 -9.20 -1.12 -16.54
C ALA A 29 -9.58 -0.95 -15.06
N VAL A 30 -10.53 -0.05 -14.76
CA VAL A 30 -11.06 0.14 -13.40
C VAL A 30 -11.69 -1.15 -12.88
N LYS A 31 -12.56 -1.79 -13.66
CA LYS A 31 -13.21 -3.05 -13.28
C LYS A 31 -12.18 -4.14 -12.96
N LYS A 32 -11.21 -4.35 -13.87
CA LYS A 32 -10.16 -5.36 -13.68
C LYS A 32 -9.27 -5.08 -12.46
N LEU A 33 -8.89 -3.81 -12.26
CA LEU A 33 -8.12 -3.40 -11.09
C LEU A 33 -8.92 -3.62 -9.80
N LYS A 34 -10.20 -3.25 -9.79
CA LYS A 34 -11.08 -3.44 -8.65
C LYS A 34 -11.19 -4.91 -8.26
N GLU A 35 -11.54 -5.78 -9.21
CA GLU A 35 -11.64 -7.24 -8.99
C GLU A 35 -10.32 -7.82 -8.45
N GLN A 36 -9.18 -7.45 -9.03
CA GLN A 36 -7.88 -7.93 -8.56
C GLN A 36 -7.57 -7.45 -7.14
N PHE A 37 -7.74 -6.15 -6.87
CA PHE A 37 -7.39 -5.55 -5.59
C PHE A 37 -8.34 -5.97 -4.47
N GLU A 38 -9.61 -6.26 -4.75
CA GLU A 38 -10.57 -6.80 -3.78
C GLU A 38 -10.13 -8.15 -3.24
N VAL A 39 -9.77 -9.07 -4.14
CA VAL A 39 -9.28 -10.40 -3.78
C VAL A 39 -7.96 -10.29 -3.02
N GLU A 40 -7.02 -9.50 -3.52
CA GLU A 40 -5.72 -9.33 -2.87
C GLU A 40 -5.84 -8.66 -1.49
N MET A 41 -6.70 -7.64 -1.34
CA MET A 41 -6.89 -6.95 -0.06
C MET A 41 -7.53 -7.87 0.96
N THR A 42 -8.60 -8.57 0.59
CA THR A 42 -9.29 -9.54 1.46
C THR A 42 -8.34 -10.65 1.90
N TYR A 43 -7.60 -11.24 0.96
CA TYR A 43 -6.62 -12.27 1.26
C TYR A 43 -5.52 -11.79 2.21
N ASN A 44 -4.85 -10.68 1.87
CA ASN A 44 -3.70 -10.22 2.65
C ASN A 44 -4.12 -9.74 4.05
N SER A 45 -5.24 -9.03 4.15
CA SER A 45 -5.76 -8.53 5.43
C SER A 45 -6.12 -9.69 6.37
N ASN A 46 -6.84 -10.71 5.89
CA ASN A 46 -7.21 -11.85 6.72
C ASN A 46 -6.01 -12.74 7.06
N ALA A 47 -5.10 -12.97 6.11
CA ALA A 47 -3.90 -13.77 6.34
C ALA A 47 -2.93 -13.14 7.37
N ILE A 48 -2.92 -11.81 7.51
CA ILE A 48 -2.17 -11.11 8.58
C ILE A 48 -2.72 -11.49 9.97
N GLU A 49 -4.04 -11.68 10.09
CA GLU A 49 -4.69 -12.09 11.35
C GLU A 49 -4.68 -13.62 11.56
N GLY A 50 -4.16 -14.40 10.60
CA GLY A 50 -3.98 -15.84 10.74
C GLY A 50 -4.96 -16.71 9.95
N ASN A 51 -5.83 -16.11 9.14
CA ASN A 51 -6.68 -16.85 8.21
C ASN A 51 -5.84 -17.73 7.27
N SER A 52 -6.28 -18.97 7.06
CA SER A 52 -5.49 -20.02 6.41
C SER A 52 -5.78 -20.19 4.93
N LEU A 53 -6.78 -19.49 4.37
CA LEU A 53 -7.06 -19.53 2.93
C LEU A 53 -5.84 -19.01 2.14
N THR A 54 -5.60 -19.61 0.98
CA THR A 54 -4.67 -19.10 -0.05
C THR A 54 -5.34 -18.06 -0.92
N LEU A 55 -4.58 -17.30 -1.72
CA LEU A 55 -5.16 -16.29 -2.62
C LEU A 55 -6.18 -16.88 -3.58
N LYS A 56 -5.88 -18.06 -4.14
CA LYS A 56 -6.81 -18.78 -5.04
C LYS A 56 -8.05 -19.26 -4.31
N GLU A 57 -7.90 -19.79 -3.10
CA GLU A 57 -9.03 -20.20 -2.27
C GLU A 57 -9.90 -19.00 -1.89
N THR A 58 -9.31 -17.87 -1.49
CA THR A 58 -10.04 -16.62 -1.23
C THR A 58 -10.85 -16.18 -2.45
N TYR A 59 -10.27 -16.19 -3.65
CA TYR A 59 -11.00 -15.92 -4.90
C TYR A 59 -12.21 -16.84 -5.06
N LEU A 60 -12.03 -18.16 -4.91
CA LEU A 60 -13.14 -19.13 -5.04
C LEU A 60 -14.25 -18.89 -4.01
N VAL A 61 -13.91 -18.45 -2.79
CA VAL A 61 -14.89 -18.14 -1.76
C VAL A 61 -15.70 -16.89 -2.12
N ILE A 62 -15.02 -15.79 -2.46
CA ILE A 62 -15.67 -14.47 -2.56
C ILE A 62 -16.25 -14.18 -3.95
N ASN A 63 -15.70 -14.78 -5.01
CA ASN A 63 -16.17 -14.59 -6.38
C ASN A 63 -17.09 -15.72 -6.86
N GLU A 64 -16.83 -16.97 -6.43
CA GLU A 64 -17.60 -18.15 -6.89
C GLU A 64 -18.54 -18.71 -5.82
N GLY A 65 -18.49 -18.19 -4.58
CA GLY A 65 -19.36 -18.64 -3.48
C GLY A 65 -19.05 -20.06 -2.97
N LEU A 66 -17.86 -20.59 -3.25
CA LEU A 66 -17.50 -21.97 -2.93
C LEU A 66 -16.99 -22.12 -1.49
N THR A 67 -17.17 -23.32 -0.93
CA THR A 67 -16.49 -23.73 0.30
C THR A 67 -15.28 -24.59 -0.02
N ILE A 68 -14.22 -24.42 0.77
CA ILE A 68 -12.92 -25.06 0.59
C ILE A 68 -12.78 -26.18 1.61
N LYS A 69 -12.71 -27.41 1.11
CA LYS A 69 -12.54 -28.61 1.93
C LYS A 69 -11.29 -28.51 2.80
N GLY A 70 -11.42 -28.84 4.08
CA GLY A 70 -10.31 -28.86 5.04
C GLY A 70 -9.92 -27.48 5.60
N LYS A 71 -10.66 -26.43 5.26
CA LYS A 71 -10.48 -25.08 5.82
C LYS A 71 -11.59 -24.77 6.84
N PRO A 72 -11.29 -24.05 7.94
CA PRO A 72 -12.30 -23.67 8.92
C PRO A 72 -13.42 -22.85 8.28
N LEU A 73 -14.68 -23.08 8.68
CA LEU A 73 -15.80 -22.25 8.23
C LEU A 73 -15.60 -20.76 8.59
N LYS A 74 -15.00 -20.50 9.76
CA LYS A 74 -14.61 -19.15 10.19
C LYS A 74 -13.80 -18.42 9.11
N ASP A 75 -12.82 -19.09 8.49
CA ASP A 75 -11.96 -18.45 7.50
C ASP A 75 -12.72 -17.98 6.25
N HIS A 76 -13.76 -18.73 5.86
CA HIS A 76 -14.62 -18.38 4.73
C HIS A 76 -15.52 -17.19 5.06
N LEU A 77 -16.11 -17.22 6.25
CA LEU A 77 -16.95 -16.12 6.74
C LEU A 77 -16.13 -14.84 6.89
N GLU A 78 -14.90 -14.93 7.40
CA GLU A 78 -14.00 -13.78 7.46
C GLU A 78 -13.65 -13.21 6.09
N ALA A 79 -13.45 -14.07 5.07
CA ALA A 79 -13.21 -13.63 3.70
C ALA A 79 -14.43 -12.90 3.13
N LYS A 80 -15.63 -13.49 3.29
CA LYS A 80 -16.88 -12.91 2.82
C LYS A 80 -17.20 -11.59 3.54
N ASN A 81 -17.14 -11.57 4.87
CA ASN A 81 -17.41 -10.36 5.67
C ASN A 81 -16.42 -9.24 5.33
N HIS A 82 -15.17 -9.57 5.06
CA HIS A 82 -14.19 -8.56 4.66
C HIS A 82 -14.47 -8.02 3.25
N GLN A 83 -14.91 -8.85 2.31
CA GLN A 83 -15.37 -8.40 0.99
C GLN A 83 -16.57 -7.44 1.13
N GLU A 84 -17.59 -7.83 1.89
CA GLU A 84 -18.77 -7.00 2.15
C GLU A 84 -18.38 -5.63 2.77
N ALA A 85 -17.43 -5.64 3.71
CA ALA A 85 -16.91 -4.40 4.30
C ALA A 85 -16.15 -3.53 3.29
N LEU A 86 -15.47 -4.14 2.32
CA LEU A 86 -14.76 -3.42 1.26
C LEU A 86 -15.72 -2.85 0.20
N GLU A 87 -16.77 -3.58 -0.16
CA GLU A 87 -17.86 -3.09 -1.02
C GLU A 87 -18.53 -1.87 -0.38
N TYR A 88 -18.85 -1.96 0.91
CA TYR A 88 -19.38 -0.84 1.68
C TYR A 88 -18.42 0.38 1.68
N LEU A 89 -17.11 0.13 1.78
CA LEU A 89 -16.10 1.18 1.68
C LEU A 89 -16.12 1.86 0.30
N TYR A 90 -16.20 1.10 -0.79
CA TYR A 90 -16.31 1.68 -2.13
C TYR A 90 -17.56 2.55 -2.28
N ASP A 91 -18.72 2.07 -1.85
CA ASP A 91 -19.98 2.82 -1.89
C ASP A 91 -19.88 4.14 -1.11
N MET A 92 -19.18 4.12 0.02
CA MET A 92 -18.96 5.29 0.88
C MET A 92 -18.08 6.35 0.19
N VAL A 93 -17.07 5.93 -0.57
CA VAL A 93 -16.16 6.83 -1.30
C VAL A 93 -16.82 7.34 -2.59
N ASP A 94 -17.49 6.49 -3.35
CA ASP A 94 -18.07 6.83 -4.67
C ASP A 94 -19.29 7.76 -4.55
N SER A 95 -20.12 7.58 -3.52
CA SER A 95 -21.40 8.29 -3.44
C SER A 95 -21.28 9.77 -3.00
N ASN A 96 -20.07 10.26 -2.65
CA ASN A 96 -19.89 11.54 -1.94
C ASN A 96 -20.88 11.73 -0.77
N LYS A 97 -21.40 10.61 -0.22
CA LYS A 97 -22.34 10.62 0.90
C LYS A 97 -21.65 11.38 2.01
N LYS A 98 -22.33 12.36 2.59
CA LYS A 98 -21.85 13.08 3.77
C LYS A 98 -21.63 12.06 4.88
N ASN A 99 -20.41 11.53 4.96
CA ASN A 99 -20.04 10.58 5.98
C ASN A 99 -20.01 11.33 7.31
N THR A 100 -20.62 10.74 8.34
CA THR A 100 -20.62 11.30 9.70
C THR A 100 -19.20 11.51 10.23
N PHE A 101 -18.23 10.76 9.70
CA PHE A 101 -16.80 10.92 9.92
C PHE A 101 -16.09 11.18 8.57
N SER A 102 -15.74 12.44 8.30
CA SER A 102 -14.94 12.83 7.14
C SER A 102 -13.48 13.06 7.53
N GLU A 103 -12.54 12.88 6.59
CA GLU A 103 -11.15 13.32 6.78
C GLU A 103 -11.10 14.77 7.29
N ASN A 104 -11.94 15.64 6.71
CA ASN A 104 -12.07 17.02 7.13
C ASN A 104 -12.51 17.14 8.59
N LEU A 105 -13.50 16.36 9.05
CA LEU A 105 -13.90 16.37 10.46
C LEU A 105 -12.74 15.93 11.38
N ILE A 106 -12.02 14.86 11.03
CA ILE A 106 -10.87 14.40 11.81
C ILE A 106 -9.79 15.49 11.86
N ARG A 107 -9.47 16.10 10.72
CA ARG A 107 -8.47 17.17 10.62
C ARG A 107 -8.92 18.41 11.40
N SER A 108 -10.16 18.82 11.26
CA SER A 108 -10.75 19.96 11.97
C SER A 108 -10.77 19.72 13.48
N LEU A 109 -11.20 18.55 13.95
CA LEU A 109 -11.14 18.18 15.37
C LEU A 109 -9.69 18.20 15.87
N ASN A 110 -8.78 17.63 15.10
CA ASN A 110 -7.36 17.60 15.45
C ASN A 110 -6.74 19.01 15.49
N GLN A 111 -7.12 19.91 14.57
CA GLN A 111 -6.71 21.32 14.55
C GLN A 111 -7.30 22.09 15.74
N ILE A 112 -8.58 21.90 16.05
CA ILE A 112 -9.26 22.51 17.20
C ILE A 112 -8.61 22.05 18.50
N VAL A 113 -8.26 20.78 18.63
CA VAL A 113 -7.58 20.23 19.81
C VAL A 113 -6.12 20.71 19.92
N GLN A 114 -5.43 20.92 18.80
CA GLN A 114 -4.02 21.33 18.75
C GLN A 114 -3.81 22.84 18.52
N GLN A 115 -4.68 23.71 19.05
CA GLN A 115 -4.60 25.17 18.84
C GLN A 115 -3.13 25.67 18.84
N ASN A 116 -2.71 26.30 17.73
CA ASN A 116 -1.36 26.84 17.42
C ASN A 116 -0.35 25.93 16.69
N ILE A 117 -0.77 24.86 16.02
CA ILE A 117 0.12 24.12 15.10
C ILE A 117 -0.53 23.98 13.71
N ASP A 118 -0.16 24.85 12.77
CA ASP A 118 -0.43 24.72 11.33
C ASP A 118 0.32 23.52 10.74
N LYS A 119 -0.11 22.31 11.11
CA LYS A 119 0.46 21.09 10.57
C LYS A 119 -0.51 20.50 9.56
N GLU A 120 -0.26 20.79 8.29
CA GLU A 120 -0.89 20.06 7.20
C GLU A 120 -0.24 18.68 7.08
N TRP A 121 -0.95 17.65 7.55
CA TRP A 121 -0.46 16.28 7.45
C TRP A 121 -0.61 15.78 6.02
N HIS A 122 0.45 15.19 5.48
CA HIS A 122 0.34 14.46 4.22
C HIS A 122 -0.68 13.31 4.40
N PRO A 123 -1.58 13.01 3.44
CA PRO A 123 -2.65 12.02 3.62
C PRO A 123 -2.16 10.65 4.08
N VAL A 124 -1.01 10.20 3.58
CA VAL A 124 -0.36 8.95 4.01
C VAL A 124 0.03 8.98 5.49
N GLU A 125 0.49 10.12 6.02
CA GLU A 125 0.80 10.24 7.45
C GLU A 125 -0.48 10.17 8.28
N LEU A 126 -1.51 10.94 7.90
CA LEU A 126 -2.79 10.95 8.60
C LEU A 126 -3.42 9.55 8.64
N ALA A 127 -3.47 8.88 7.49
CA ALA A 127 -3.99 7.53 7.37
C ALA A 127 -3.20 6.53 8.23
N SER A 128 -1.86 6.65 8.26
CA SER A 128 -1.00 5.83 9.12
C SER A 128 -1.26 6.07 10.60
N ILE A 129 -1.37 7.33 11.04
CA ILE A 129 -1.65 7.62 12.45
C ILE A 129 -3.04 7.11 12.85
N LEU A 130 -4.07 7.35 12.03
CA LEU A 130 -5.42 6.83 12.27
C LEU A 130 -5.39 5.30 12.43
N HIS A 131 -4.74 4.61 11.49
CA HIS A 131 -4.56 3.17 11.55
C HIS A 131 -3.93 2.74 12.89
N HIS A 132 -2.78 3.31 13.25
CA HIS A 132 -2.09 2.93 14.49
C HIS A 132 -2.98 3.17 15.72
N LYS A 133 -3.63 4.34 15.80
CA LYS A 133 -4.45 4.71 16.94
C LYS A 133 -5.64 3.76 17.13
N LEU A 134 -6.29 3.34 16.04
CA LEU A 134 -7.37 2.35 16.10
C LEU A 134 -6.90 0.99 16.62
N VAL A 135 -5.75 0.50 16.11
CA VAL A 135 -5.16 -0.76 16.61
C VAL A 135 -4.73 -0.65 18.08
N TYR A 136 -4.16 0.49 18.47
CA TYR A 136 -3.66 0.73 19.83
C TYR A 136 -4.78 0.82 20.87
N ILE A 137 -5.88 1.51 20.54
CA ILE A 137 -7.06 1.61 21.43
C ILE A 137 -7.76 0.25 21.55
N HIS A 138 -7.77 -0.54 20.47
CA HIS A 138 -8.40 -1.84 20.39
C HIS A 138 -9.90 -1.84 20.83
N PRO A 139 -10.75 -1.01 20.19
CA PRO A 139 -12.11 -0.74 20.66
C PRO A 139 -13.11 -1.91 20.49
N PHE A 140 -12.79 -2.90 19.64
CA PHE A 140 -13.67 -4.04 19.37
C PHE A 140 -13.10 -5.33 19.97
N PHE A 141 -13.97 -6.34 20.16
CA PHE A 141 -13.55 -7.65 20.68
C PHE A 141 -12.60 -8.39 19.71
N ASP A 142 -12.91 -8.37 18.40
CA ASP A 142 -12.09 -8.90 17.31
C ASP A 142 -12.20 -7.95 16.09
N GLY A 143 -11.28 -8.08 15.14
CA GLY A 143 -11.33 -7.38 13.86
C GLY A 143 -10.56 -6.07 13.81
N ASN A 144 -10.00 -5.60 14.94
CA ASN A 144 -9.34 -4.29 15.03
C ASN A 144 -8.27 -4.06 13.94
N GLY A 145 -7.44 -5.06 13.65
CA GLY A 145 -6.44 -4.98 12.59
C GLY A 145 -7.05 -4.81 11.19
N ARG A 146 -8.10 -5.59 10.87
CA ARG A 146 -8.82 -5.53 9.58
C ARG A 146 -9.53 -4.19 9.41
N THR A 147 -10.28 -3.77 10.43
CA THR A 147 -10.98 -2.48 10.46
C THR A 147 -10.01 -1.32 10.34
N SER A 148 -8.86 -1.36 10.99
CA SER A 148 -7.86 -0.28 10.92
C SER A 148 -7.24 -0.15 9.53
N ARG A 149 -7.01 -1.27 8.82
CA ARG A 149 -6.54 -1.26 7.42
C ARG A 149 -7.60 -0.73 6.47
N LEU A 150 -8.88 -1.04 6.69
CA LEU A 150 -9.99 -0.46 5.91
C LEU A 150 -10.15 1.04 6.20
N ALA A 151 -10.13 1.47 7.46
CA ALA A 151 -10.24 2.86 7.87
C ALA A 151 -9.10 3.73 7.31
N MET A 152 -7.88 3.22 7.29
CA MET A 152 -6.75 3.86 6.61
C MET A 152 -7.04 4.11 5.13
N ASN A 153 -7.64 3.13 4.46
CA ASN A 153 -7.97 3.22 3.04
C ASN A 153 -9.08 4.23 2.73
N ILE A 154 -10.00 4.48 3.67
CA ILE A 154 -10.99 5.56 3.51
C ILE A 154 -10.28 6.91 3.32
N ILE A 155 -9.33 7.25 4.20
CA ILE A 155 -8.57 8.51 4.12
C ILE A 155 -7.76 8.57 2.82
N LEU A 156 -7.06 7.48 2.47
CA LEU A 156 -6.26 7.43 1.26
C LEU A 156 -7.13 7.61 0.01
N MET A 157 -8.27 6.92 -0.07
CA MET A 157 -9.15 6.98 -1.24
C MET A 157 -9.87 8.33 -1.36
N GLN A 158 -10.28 8.95 -0.25
CA GLN A 158 -10.80 10.33 -0.24
C GLN A 158 -9.76 11.34 -0.71
N ALA A 159 -8.48 11.13 -0.38
CA ALA A 159 -7.36 11.91 -0.90
C ALA A 159 -6.95 11.53 -2.34
N GLY A 160 -7.69 10.66 -3.01
CA GLY A 160 -7.49 10.28 -4.40
C GLY A 160 -6.46 9.18 -4.64
N PHE A 161 -5.97 8.49 -3.61
CA PHE A 161 -5.13 7.31 -3.79
C PHE A 161 -5.96 6.06 -4.13
N PRO A 162 -5.40 5.07 -4.85
CA PRO A 162 -6.03 3.76 -5.00
C PRO A 162 -6.04 2.96 -3.68
N LEU A 163 -6.80 1.85 -3.65
CA LEU A 163 -6.82 0.92 -2.51
C LEU A 163 -5.42 0.35 -2.21
N VAL A 164 -4.90 0.62 -1.01
CA VAL A 164 -3.57 0.24 -0.56
C VAL A 164 -3.59 -1.04 0.28
N ILE A 165 -2.73 -1.98 -0.10
CA ILE A 165 -2.64 -3.31 0.51
C ILE A 165 -1.35 -3.46 1.34
N VAL A 166 -1.52 -3.82 2.61
CA VAL A 166 -0.43 -4.33 3.46
C VAL A 166 -0.31 -5.82 3.20
N MET A 167 0.85 -6.29 2.71
CA MET A 167 1.00 -7.68 2.30
C MET A 167 1.25 -8.61 3.48
N LYS A 168 0.68 -9.82 3.45
CA LYS A 168 0.92 -10.87 4.46
C LYS A 168 2.40 -11.23 4.61
N ASN A 169 3.17 -11.13 3.51
CA ASN A 169 4.60 -11.45 3.52
C ASN A 169 5.40 -10.43 4.36
N ASP A 170 4.83 -9.25 4.57
CA ASP A 170 5.38 -8.20 5.41
C ASP A 170 4.90 -8.28 6.87
N ARG A 171 4.08 -9.27 7.25
CA ARG A 171 3.44 -9.41 8.59
C ARG A 171 4.40 -9.16 9.75
N LYS A 172 5.56 -9.83 9.78
CA LYS A 172 6.56 -9.65 10.84
C LYS A 172 7.07 -8.21 10.92
N ARG A 173 7.31 -7.58 9.76
CA ARG A 173 7.77 -6.20 9.69
C ARG A 173 6.68 -5.23 10.11
N TYR A 174 5.45 -5.45 9.65
CA TYR A 174 4.27 -4.65 10.00
C TYR A 174 4.06 -4.60 11.52
N TYR A 175 4.00 -5.75 12.20
CA TYR A 175 3.87 -5.78 13.67
C TYR A 175 5.09 -5.17 14.38
N LYS A 176 6.30 -5.37 13.86
CA LYS A 176 7.50 -4.69 14.41
C LYS A 176 7.37 -3.17 14.36
N THR A 177 6.87 -2.63 13.24
CA THR A 177 6.68 -1.19 13.10
C THR A 177 5.55 -0.66 13.98
N LEU A 178 4.47 -1.42 14.18
CA LEU A 178 3.41 -1.08 15.13
C LEU A 178 3.93 -1.01 16.57
N SER A 179 4.70 -2.02 17.00
CA SER A 179 5.29 -2.06 18.34
C SER A 179 6.23 -0.90 18.65
N LEU A 180 6.88 -0.33 17.64
CA LEU A 180 7.68 0.89 17.79
C LEU A 180 6.80 2.15 17.85
N ALA A 181 5.74 2.20 17.04
CA ALA A 181 4.75 3.26 17.10
C ALA A 181 3.98 3.30 18.43
N ASP A 182 3.77 2.15 19.10
CA ASP A 182 3.22 2.08 20.46
C ASP A 182 4.08 2.83 21.48
N LYS A 183 5.39 2.96 21.21
CA LYS A 183 6.37 3.71 22.00
C LYS A 183 6.52 5.17 21.54
N GLY A 184 5.70 5.61 20.59
CA GLY A 184 5.74 6.96 20.01
C GLY A 184 6.69 7.11 18.80
N ASP A 185 7.42 6.07 18.39
CA ASP A 185 8.24 6.12 17.17
C ASP A 185 7.41 5.75 15.93
N TYR A 186 6.74 6.75 15.39
CA TYR A 186 5.86 6.61 14.22
C TYR A 186 6.61 6.54 12.89
N ALA A 187 7.88 6.95 12.83
CA ALA A 187 8.59 7.11 11.57
C ALA A 187 8.65 5.80 10.79
N LEU A 188 8.98 4.69 11.44
CA LEU A 188 9.09 3.40 10.77
C LEU A 188 7.74 2.85 10.29
N PHE A 189 6.66 3.10 11.03
CA PHE A 189 5.31 2.68 10.63
C PHE A 189 4.78 3.51 9.46
N VAL A 190 4.89 4.84 9.53
CA VAL A 190 4.49 5.74 8.45
C VAL A 190 5.25 5.44 7.16
N ASN A 191 6.56 5.23 7.24
CA ASN A 191 7.37 4.84 6.08
C ASN A 191 7.07 3.43 5.57
N PHE A 192 6.59 2.53 6.43
CA PHE A 192 6.10 1.21 6.01
C PHE A 192 4.83 1.34 5.16
N ILE A 193 3.85 2.12 5.62
CA ILE A 193 2.62 2.40 4.87
C ILE A 193 2.93 3.17 3.58
N GLY A 194 3.81 4.17 3.62
CA GLY A 194 4.24 4.90 2.43
C GLY A 194 4.80 4.00 1.33
N ARG A 195 5.54 2.95 1.68
CA ARG A 195 6.01 1.94 0.70
C ARG A 195 4.88 1.07 0.15
N ALA A 196 3.86 0.78 0.96
CA ALA A 196 2.68 0.06 0.49
C ALA A 196 1.86 0.91 -0.50
N VAL A 197 1.72 2.22 -0.22
CA VAL A 197 1.11 3.21 -1.12
C VAL A 197 1.90 3.28 -2.43
N GLU A 198 3.22 3.44 -2.34
CA GLU A 198 4.11 3.51 -3.50
C GLU A 198 3.99 2.26 -4.39
N ARG A 199 4.04 1.06 -3.80
CA ARG A 199 3.86 -0.20 -4.52
C ARG A 199 2.52 -0.27 -5.24
N THR A 200 1.46 0.20 -4.59
CA THR A 200 0.11 0.22 -5.16
C THR A 200 0.05 1.14 -6.39
N LEU A 201 0.59 2.35 -6.27
CA LEU A 201 0.69 3.30 -7.39
C LEU A 201 1.49 2.71 -8.56
N ASP A 202 2.59 2.00 -8.27
CA ASP A 202 3.39 1.32 -9.31
C ASP A 202 2.58 0.27 -10.08
N ILE A 203 1.74 -0.51 -9.39
CA ILE A 203 0.86 -1.51 -10.03
C ILE A 203 -0.15 -0.82 -10.95
N TYR A 204 -0.80 0.23 -10.46
CA TYR A 204 -1.78 1.01 -11.26
C TYR A 204 -1.12 1.62 -12.50
N LEU A 205 0.02 2.30 -12.33
CA LEU A 205 0.75 2.93 -13.42
C LEU A 205 1.26 1.91 -14.45
N LYS A 206 1.69 0.71 -14.02
CA LYS A 206 2.10 -0.36 -14.92
C LYS A 206 0.95 -0.85 -15.81
N ILE A 207 -0.26 -0.90 -15.27
CA ILE A 207 -1.46 -1.35 -15.99
C ILE A 207 -1.97 -0.26 -16.96
N LEU A 208 -1.92 1.01 -16.55
CA LEU A 208 -2.44 2.14 -17.33
C LEU A 208 -1.45 2.67 -18.37
N ALA A 209 -0.16 2.58 -18.08
CA ALA A 209 0.91 3.00 -18.96
C ALA A 209 1.87 1.83 -19.25
N PRO A 210 1.38 0.73 -19.87
CA PRO A 210 2.22 -0.41 -20.21
C PRO A 210 3.37 -0.04 -21.16
N SER A 211 3.34 1.16 -21.77
CA SER A 211 4.26 1.56 -22.85
C SER A 211 4.70 3.04 -22.88
N ARG A 212 4.75 3.79 -21.76
CA ARG A 212 5.41 5.13 -21.75
C ARG A 212 6.82 5.16 -21.14
N LYS A 213 7.29 4.06 -20.57
CA LYS A 213 8.73 3.76 -20.41
C LYS A 213 8.98 2.49 -21.21
N GLY A 214 9.49 2.64 -22.42
CA GLY A 214 9.54 1.57 -23.42
C GLY A 214 10.07 0.26 -22.83
N ASN A 215 9.30 -0.83 -22.95
CA ASN A 215 9.69 -2.20 -22.59
C ASN A 215 10.80 -2.30 -21.52
N GLU A 216 10.57 -1.70 -20.34
CA GLU A 216 11.50 -1.84 -19.22
C GLU A 216 11.43 -3.31 -18.76
N LYS A 217 12.29 -4.14 -19.35
CA LYS A 217 12.39 -5.56 -19.03
C LYS A 217 12.98 -5.69 -17.63
N PHE A 218 12.12 -5.98 -16.66
CA PHE A 218 12.55 -6.33 -15.31
C PHE A 218 13.28 -7.67 -15.35
N ILE A 219 14.51 -7.67 -14.84
CA ILE A 219 15.37 -8.84 -14.76
C ILE A 219 15.89 -8.99 -13.34
N SER A 220 16.34 -10.20 -12.99
CA SER A 220 16.92 -10.46 -11.67
C SER A 220 18.13 -9.56 -11.42
N LEU A 221 18.39 -9.20 -10.16
CA LEU A 221 19.59 -8.45 -9.82
C LEU A 221 20.88 -9.19 -10.19
N ALA A 222 20.86 -10.53 -10.20
CA ALA A 222 21.95 -11.36 -10.72
C ALA A 222 22.19 -11.11 -12.21
N GLU A 223 21.13 -11.07 -13.02
CA GLU A 223 21.23 -10.81 -14.45
C GLU A 223 21.60 -9.34 -14.73
N LEU A 224 21.06 -8.40 -13.93
CA LEU A 224 21.37 -6.98 -14.04
C LEU A 224 22.83 -6.69 -13.67
N ALA A 225 23.38 -7.39 -12.68
CA ALA A 225 24.79 -7.32 -12.32
C ALA A 225 25.69 -7.72 -13.50
N LYS A 226 25.38 -8.81 -14.21
CA LYS A 226 26.14 -9.23 -15.40
C LYS A 226 26.16 -8.18 -16.52
N LYS A 227 25.14 -7.31 -16.56
CA LYS A 227 24.99 -6.27 -17.59
C LYS A 227 25.39 -4.87 -17.09
N SER A 228 26.04 -4.78 -15.94
CA SER A 228 26.43 -3.51 -15.32
C SER A 228 27.80 -3.60 -14.65
N LYS A 229 28.33 -2.44 -14.21
CA LYS A 229 29.57 -2.35 -13.42
C LYS A 229 29.39 -2.71 -11.94
N PHE A 230 28.20 -3.11 -11.51
CA PHE A 230 27.87 -3.34 -10.11
C PHE A 230 27.69 -4.83 -9.80
N THR A 231 28.13 -5.25 -8.62
CA THR A 231 27.92 -6.62 -8.16
C THR A 231 26.46 -6.85 -7.74
N GLU A 232 25.98 -8.09 -7.84
CA GLU A 232 24.64 -8.47 -7.39
C GLU A 232 24.42 -8.11 -5.90
N LYS A 233 25.44 -8.31 -5.06
CA LYS A 233 25.41 -7.96 -3.64
C LYS A 233 25.14 -6.46 -3.44
N TYR A 234 25.78 -5.61 -4.25
CA TYR A 234 25.59 -4.16 -4.19
C TYR A 234 24.20 -3.75 -4.69
N LEU A 235 23.74 -4.31 -5.80
CA LEU A 235 22.39 -4.06 -6.30
C LEU A 235 21.31 -4.49 -5.29
N ASN A 236 21.50 -5.64 -4.62
CA ASN A 236 20.62 -6.11 -3.56
C ASN A 236 20.57 -5.13 -2.38
N LEU A 237 21.71 -4.56 -1.99
CA LEU A 237 21.76 -3.52 -0.95
C LEU A 237 20.97 -2.27 -1.39
N LEU A 238 21.12 -1.82 -2.63
CA LEU A 238 20.40 -0.65 -3.16
C LEU A 238 18.90 -0.89 -3.24
N ALA A 239 18.46 -2.06 -3.69
CA ALA A 239 17.06 -2.45 -3.74
C ALA A 239 16.45 -2.49 -2.33
N ARG A 240 17.11 -3.14 -1.37
CA ARG A 240 16.65 -3.23 0.03
C ARG A 240 16.61 -1.89 0.75
N SER A 241 17.55 -0.99 0.44
CA SER A 241 17.59 0.37 0.98
C SER A 241 16.67 1.35 0.26
N GLY A 242 16.03 0.94 -0.84
CA GLY A 242 15.13 1.78 -1.64
C GLY A 242 15.86 2.84 -2.47
N LYS A 243 17.19 2.72 -2.62
CA LYS A 243 17.99 3.61 -3.48
C LYS A 243 17.89 3.24 -4.96
N LEU A 244 17.60 1.97 -5.25
CA LEU A 244 17.34 1.47 -6.59
C LEU A 244 15.87 1.07 -6.67
N GLU A 245 15.19 1.53 -7.73
CA GLU A 245 13.83 1.10 -8.05
C GLU A 245 13.84 -0.39 -8.38
N ALA A 246 13.22 -1.19 -7.51
CA ALA A 246 13.18 -2.63 -7.60
C ALA A 246 11.91 -3.13 -6.90
N HIS A 247 11.34 -4.21 -7.40
CA HIS A 247 10.25 -4.92 -6.73
C HIS A 247 10.65 -6.36 -6.47
N LYS A 248 10.01 -6.99 -5.48
CA LYS A 248 10.30 -8.37 -5.12
C LYS A 248 9.25 -9.28 -5.74
N GLU A 249 9.69 -10.26 -6.53
CA GLU A 249 8.86 -11.30 -7.12
C GLU A 249 9.37 -12.67 -6.62
N GLY A 250 8.53 -13.36 -5.84
CA GLY A 250 8.93 -14.57 -5.12
C GLY A 250 10.13 -14.32 -4.18
N ARG A 251 11.23 -15.04 -4.42
CA ARG A 251 12.48 -14.92 -3.63
C ARG A 251 13.43 -13.85 -4.15
N ASN A 252 13.19 -13.33 -5.36
CA ASN A 252 14.16 -12.52 -6.08
C ASN A 252 13.75 -11.05 -6.12
N TRP A 253 14.75 -10.17 -6.03
CA TRP A 253 14.57 -8.77 -6.41
C TRP A 253 14.72 -8.65 -7.91
N LEU A 254 13.81 -7.90 -8.52
CA LEU A 254 13.80 -7.55 -9.93
C LEU A 254 13.97 -6.04 -10.06
N SER A 255 14.78 -5.61 -11.00
CA SER A 255 14.97 -4.21 -11.35
C SER A 255 15.19 -4.11 -12.87
N SER A 256 15.22 -2.90 -13.40
CA SER A 256 15.40 -2.64 -14.83
C SER A 256 16.73 -1.94 -15.11
N LYS A 257 17.21 -2.01 -16.36
CA LYS A 257 18.39 -1.25 -16.79
C LYS A 257 18.18 0.26 -16.61
N ASP A 258 16.97 0.74 -16.87
CA ASP A 258 16.64 2.15 -16.75
C ASP A 258 16.53 2.61 -15.30
N ALA A 259 16.04 1.76 -14.38
CA ALA A 259 16.12 2.02 -12.94
C ALA A 259 17.57 2.20 -12.47
N LEU A 260 18.48 1.35 -12.98
CA LEU A 260 19.90 1.47 -12.68
C LEU A 260 20.53 2.73 -13.30
N LYS A 261 20.13 3.08 -14.53
CA LYS A 261 20.55 4.32 -15.19
C LYS A 261 20.10 5.55 -14.41
N ARG A 262 18.81 5.62 -14.02
CA ARG A 262 18.26 6.67 -13.14
C ARG A 262 19.05 6.80 -11.84
N TYR A 263 19.40 5.67 -11.22
CA TYR A 263 20.24 5.67 -10.01
C TYR A 263 21.64 6.26 -10.29
N MET A 264 22.28 5.89 -11.39
CA MET A 264 23.60 6.42 -11.77
C MET A 264 23.55 7.94 -12.04
N ASP A 265 22.58 8.39 -12.83
CA ASP A 265 22.39 9.80 -13.16
C ASP A 265 22.13 10.63 -11.89
N SER A 266 21.37 10.09 -10.93
CA SER A 266 21.13 10.73 -9.63
C SER A 266 22.39 10.86 -8.77
N ARG A 267 23.39 10.00 -8.99
CA ARG A 267 24.66 10.00 -8.24
C ARG A 267 25.68 10.96 -8.85
N GLU A 268 25.68 11.12 -10.17
CA GLU A 268 26.57 12.07 -10.87
C GLU A 268 26.15 13.52 -10.63
N ARG A 269 24.85 13.81 -10.50
CA ARG A 269 24.34 15.14 -10.13
C ARG A 269 24.71 15.59 -8.71
N VAL A 270 25.12 14.68 -7.82
CA VAL A 270 25.53 14.97 -6.44
C VAL A 270 27.05 15.15 -6.32
N ARG A 271 27.80 14.87 -7.39
CA ARG A 271 29.28 14.99 -7.43
C ARG A 271 29.78 16.27 -8.13
N LYS A 272 28.89 17.16 -8.54
CA LYS A 272 29.21 18.54 -8.95
C LYS A 272 28.90 19.48 -7.79
#